data_AF-A0A6I2FXM1-F1
#
_entry.id   AF-A0A6I2FXM1-F1
#
_cell.length_a   1.000
_cell.length_b   1.000
_cell.length_c   1.000
_cell.angle_alpha   90.00
_cell.angle_beta   90.00
_cell.angle_gamma   90.00
#
_symmetry.space_group_name_H-M   'P 1'
#
loop_
_entity.id
_entity.type
_entity.pdbx_description
1 polymer ?
#
loop_
_entity_poly.entity_id
_entity_poly.type
_entity_poly.pdbx_seq_one_letter_code
_entity_poly.pdbx_strand_id
1 'polypeptide(L)'
;MDFLHTTARQCNLSNYLYGLRWSREFTNNGLSIIDTLGSESPADPVLVLQNVNDDVVPSALTDQMVENWRAGGTPVDYPHAIDTAPLLPELGIVAHSLGAANAIPVGATWLADRFDGKPLPTR
;
A
#
# COMPACT_ATOMS: atom_id res chain seq x y z
N MET A 1 -16.90 -7.06 3.43
CA MET A 1 -16.79 -8.08 2.36
C MET A 1 -16.46 -7.46 1.01
N ASP A 2 -16.97 -6.28 0.67
CA ASP A 2 -16.75 -5.66 -0.65
C ASP A 2 -15.29 -5.25 -0.90
N PHE A 3 -14.61 -4.65 0.07
CA PHE A 3 -13.21 -4.22 -0.10
C PHE A 3 -12.22 -5.33 -0.52
N LEU A 4 -12.23 -6.47 0.19
CA LEU A 4 -11.36 -7.61 -0.15
C LEU A 4 -11.73 -8.22 -1.50
N HIS A 5 -13.02 -8.21 -1.83
CA HIS A 5 -13.53 -8.70 -3.11
C HIS A 5 -13.14 -7.77 -4.27
N THR A 6 -13.18 -6.45 -4.06
CA THR A 6 -12.69 -5.42 -5.00
C THR A 6 -11.20 -5.59 -5.20
N THR A 7 -10.41 -5.69 -4.13
CA THR A 7 -8.96 -5.94 -4.21
C THR A 7 -8.64 -7.20 -5.00
N ALA A 8 -9.28 -8.33 -4.68
CA ALA A 8 -9.02 -9.61 -5.35
C ALA A 8 -9.41 -9.62 -6.84
N ARG A 9 -10.39 -8.80 -7.24
CA ARG A 9 -10.85 -8.71 -8.63
C ARG A 9 -10.15 -7.64 -9.45
N GLN A 10 -9.67 -6.58 -8.81
CA GLN A 10 -9.12 -5.44 -9.53
C GLN A 10 -7.60 -5.45 -9.53
N CYS A 11 -6.92 -5.90 -8.47
CA CYS A 11 -5.46 -5.87 -8.41
C CYS A 11 -4.83 -7.00 -9.25
N ASN A 12 -4.04 -6.62 -10.26
CA ASN A 12 -3.28 -7.56 -11.08
C ASN A 12 -1.91 -7.86 -10.44
N LEU A 13 -1.82 -8.99 -9.73
CA LEU A 13 -0.60 -9.44 -9.03
C LEU A 13 0.45 -10.09 -9.96
N SER A 14 0.15 -10.28 -11.25
CA SER A 14 0.96 -11.11 -12.16
C SER A 14 2.24 -10.43 -12.70
N ASN A 15 2.56 -9.20 -12.29
CA ASN A 15 3.55 -8.39 -13.00
C ASN A 15 4.65 -7.82 -12.09
N TYR A 16 5.78 -8.53 -11.99
CA TYR A 16 6.99 -8.12 -11.27
C TYR A 16 7.64 -6.79 -11.73
N LEU A 17 7.15 -6.14 -12.79
CA LEU A 17 7.71 -4.93 -13.39
C LEU A 17 6.91 -3.66 -13.04
N TYR A 18 6.44 -3.55 -11.79
CA TYR A 18 5.55 -2.47 -11.33
C TYR A 18 6.09 -1.06 -11.62
N GLY A 19 7.40 -0.81 -11.52
CA GLY A 19 7.95 0.54 -11.78
C GLY A 19 8.19 0.93 -13.24
N LEU A 20 7.77 0.12 -14.22
CA LEU A 20 7.88 0.47 -15.65
C LEU A 20 6.52 0.76 -16.32
N ARG A 21 5.42 0.80 -15.55
CA ARG A 21 4.05 0.84 -16.07
C ARG A 21 3.22 1.91 -15.37
N TRP A 22 2.16 2.40 -16.01
CA TRP A 22 1.28 3.40 -15.41
C TRP A 22 0.41 2.78 -14.32
N SER A 23 0.08 3.54 -13.27
CA SER A 23 -0.72 3.05 -12.13
C SER A 23 -2.10 2.47 -12.51
N ARG A 24 -2.69 2.97 -13.59
CA ARG A 24 -3.91 2.42 -14.22
C ARG A 24 -3.78 0.98 -14.71
N GLU A 25 -2.56 0.50 -14.93
CA GLU A 25 -2.31 -0.87 -15.42
C GLU A 25 -2.22 -1.88 -14.27
N PHE A 26 -2.28 -1.42 -13.02
CA PHE A 26 -2.37 -2.29 -11.84
C PHE A 26 -3.79 -2.74 -11.52
N THR A 27 -4.77 -2.13 -12.18
CA THR A 27 -6.18 -2.49 -12.07
C THR A 27 -6.69 -3.15 -13.35
N ASN A 28 -7.61 -4.10 -13.23
CA ASN A 28 -8.22 -4.74 -14.39
C ASN A 28 -9.16 -3.81 -15.20
N ASN A 29 -9.54 -2.66 -14.64
CA ASN A 29 -10.46 -1.69 -15.24
C ASN A 29 -9.76 -0.44 -15.79
N GLY A 30 -8.44 -0.30 -15.67
CA GLY A 30 -7.72 0.86 -16.18
C GLY A 30 -7.84 2.12 -15.32
N LEU A 31 -8.37 2.01 -14.09
CA LEU A 31 -8.41 3.10 -13.10
C LEU A 31 -7.17 3.05 -12.20
N SER A 32 -6.80 4.16 -11.55
CA SER A 32 -5.73 4.08 -10.56
C SER A 32 -6.15 3.21 -9.37
N ILE A 33 -5.18 2.70 -8.61
CA ILE A 33 -5.45 2.02 -7.34
C ILE A 33 -6.25 2.91 -6.38
N ILE A 34 -6.01 4.22 -6.40
CA ILE A 34 -6.70 5.19 -5.53
C ILE A 34 -8.16 5.35 -5.96
N ASP A 35 -8.43 5.43 -7.26
CA ASP A 35 -9.81 5.50 -7.77
C ASP A 35 -10.59 4.22 -7.50
N THR A 36 -9.89 3.10 -7.30
CA THR A 36 -10.51 1.78 -7.11
C THR A 36 -10.66 1.39 -5.63
N LEU A 37 -9.67 1.69 -4.79
CA LEU A 37 -9.62 1.28 -3.38
C LEU A 37 -9.74 2.45 -2.42
N GLY A 38 -9.42 3.66 -2.84
CA GLY A 38 -9.42 4.85 -1.99
C GLY A 38 -10.83 5.36 -1.64
N SER A 39 -11.86 4.94 -2.38
CA SER A 39 -13.25 5.33 -2.14
C SER A 39 -13.99 4.46 -1.12
N GLU A 40 -13.46 3.29 -0.77
CA GLU A 40 -14.08 2.34 0.15
C GLU A 40 -13.19 2.12 1.37
N SER A 41 -13.66 2.51 2.55
CA SER A 41 -12.95 2.27 3.82
C SER A 41 -13.09 0.79 4.23
N PRO A 42 -11.99 0.05 4.43
CA PRO A 42 -12.03 -1.32 4.93
C PRO A 42 -12.68 -1.42 6.31
N ALA A 43 -13.52 -2.42 6.52
CA ALA A 43 -14.08 -2.71 7.85
C ALA A 43 -13.08 -3.44 8.76
N ASP A 44 -12.21 -4.25 8.15
CA ASP A 44 -11.16 -4.98 8.84
C ASP A 44 -9.93 -4.08 9.07
N PRO A 45 -9.11 -4.35 10.10
CA PRO A 45 -7.85 -3.64 10.29
C PRO A 45 -6.91 -3.81 9.10
N VAL A 46 -6.18 -2.75 8.76
CA VAL A 46 -5.22 -2.76 7.65
C VAL A 46 -3.86 -2.24 8.08
N LEU A 47 -2.81 -2.86 7.52
CA LEU A 47 -1.46 -2.31 7.51
C LEU A 47 -1.22 -1.66 6.16
N VAL A 48 -0.81 -0.39 6.18
CA VAL A 48 -0.33 0.31 5.00
C VAL A 48 1.18 0.50 5.14
N LEU A 49 1.94 0.24 4.09
CA LEU A 49 3.38 0.45 4.04
C LEU A 49 3.72 1.19 2.77
N GLN A 50 4.33 2.36 2.91
CA GLN A 50 4.72 3.21 1.80
C GLN A 50 6.13 3.71 2.06
N ASN A 51 6.97 3.70 1.03
CA ASN A 51 8.26 4.38 1.10
C ASN A 51 8.05 5.89 0.98
N VAL A 52 8.59 6.66 1.92
CA VAL A 52 8.43 8.13 1.93
C VAL A 52 9.07 8.75 0.68
N ASN A 53 10.22 8.23 0.26
CA ASN A 53 10.97 8.66 -0.93
C ASN A 53 10.73 7.77 -2.16
N ASP A 54 9.55 7.17 -2.29
CA ASP A 54 9.19 6.36 -3.46
C ASP A 54 9.28 7.18 -4.76
N ASP A 55 10.04 6.68 -5.73
CA ASP A 55 10.35 7.32 -7.01
C ASP A 55 9.33 7.00 -8.13
N VAL A 56 8.34 6.15 -7.83
CA VAL A 56 7.28 5.73 -8.76
C VAL A 56 5.91 6.23 -8.29
N VAL A 57 5.60 6.05 -7.01
CA VAL A 57 4.30 6.38 -6.41
C VAL A 57 4.48 7.45 -5.34
N PRO A 58 4.06 8.71 -5.56
CA PRO A 58 4.18 9.75 -4.56
C PRO A 58 3.48 9.39 -3.24
N SER A 59 4.22 9.42 -2.13
CA SER A 59 3.73 9.03 -0.80
C SER A 59 2.51 9.83 -0.33
N ALA A 60 2.43 11.10 -0.70
CA ALA A 60 1.30 11.99 -0.36
C ALA A 60 -0.08 11.44 -0.79
N LEU A 61 -0.12 10.64 -1.86
CA LEU A 61 -1.36 10.01 -2.30
C LEU A 61 -1.80 8.89 -1.35
N THR A 62 -0.84 8.10 -0.85
CA THR A 62 -1.10 7.07 0.16
C THR A 62 -1.49 7.71 1.48
N ASP A 63 -0.88 8.82 1.86
CA ASP A 63 -1.24 9.58 3.06
C ASP A 63 -2.70 10.03 3.00
N GLN A 64 -3.14 10.59 1.86
CA GLN A 64 -4.53 10.99 1.66
C GLN A 64 -5.49 9.79 1.77
N MET A 65 -5.14 8.65 1.18
CA MET A 65 -5.95 7.43 1.26
C MET A 65 -6.09 6.94 2.72
N VAL A 66 -4.99 6.92 3.47
CA VAL A 66 -4.98 6.52 4.88
C VAL A 66 -5.89 7.41 5.71
N GLU A 67 -5.82 8.73 5.51
CA GLU A 67 -6.68 9.66 6.26
C GLU A 67 -8.16 9.50 5.90
N ASN A 68 -8.48 9.24 4.63
CA ASN A 68 -9.86 8.93 4.22
C ASN A 68 -10.37 7.63 4.87
N TRP A 69 -9.54 6.59 4.91
CA TRP A 69 -9.89 5.32 5.55
C TRP A 69 -10.08 5.47 7.07
N ARG A 70 -9.18 6.20 7.74
CA ARG A 70 -9.30 6.53 9.17
C ARG A 70 -10.58 7.33 9.45
N ALA A 71 -10.90 8.32 8.62
CA ALA A 71 -12.14 9.09 8.73
C ALA A 71 -13.40 8.23 8.54
N GLY A 72 -13.31 7.17 7.72
CA GLY A 72 -14.35 6.16 7.55
C GLY A 72 -14.41 5.09 8.66
N GLY A 73 -13.54 5.16 9.67
CA GLY A 73 -13.51 4.25 10.82
C GLY A 73 -12.63 3.01 10.66
N THR A 74 -11.85 2.90 9.59
CA THR A 74 -10.91 1.79 9.42
C THR A 74 -9.79 1.87 10.46
N PRO A 75 -9.49 0.77 11.19
CA PRO A 75 -8.29 0.69 12.01
C PRO A 75 -7.05 0.55 11.11
N VAL A 76 -6.32 1.64 10.89
CA VAL A 76 -5.12 1.67 10.03
C VAL A 76 -3.85 1.74 10.89
N ASP A 77 -2.97 0.74 10.76
CA ASP A 77 -1.56 0.82 11.17
C ASP A 77 -0.76 1.36 9.99
N TYR A 78 -0.25 2.59 10.11
CA TYR A 78 0.55 3.22 9.05
C TYR A 78 1.88 3.73 9.61
N PRO A 79 2.84 2.82 9.83
CA PRO A 79 4.17 3.22 10.24
C PRO A 79 4.87 3.83 9.02
N HIS A 80 5.12 5.14 9.06
CA HIS A 80 6.04 5.84 8.14
C HIS A 80 7.51 5.37 8.35
N ALA A 81 7.73 4.06 8.42
CA ALA A 81 8.98 3.43 8.82
C ALA A 81 9.85 3.03 7.62
N ILE A 82 9.32 3.14 6.40
CA ILE A 82 10.08 2.90 5.18
C ILE A 82 10.50 4.25 4.63
N ASP A 83 11.75 4.61 4.91
CA ASP A 83 12.38 5.84 4.45
C ASP A 83 13.72 5.46 3.84
N THR A 84 13.69 4.88 2.64
CA THR A 84 14.94 4.65 1.90
C THR A 84 15.51 6.00 1.55
N ALA A 85 16.83 6.18 1.65
CA ALA A 85 17.47 7.43 1.23
C ALA A 85 16.97 7.86 -0.17
N PRO A 86 16.88 9.17 -0.47
CA PRO A 86 16.53 9.64 -1.80
C PRO A 86 17.60 9.13 -2.80
N LEU A 87 17.30 8.03 -3.48
CA LEU A 87 18.18 7.46 -4.50
C LEU A 87 17.92 8.18 -5.82
N LEU A 88 18.96 8.31 -6.65
CA LEU A 88 18.93 9.07 -7.90
C LEU A 88 17.65 8.76 -8.70
N PRO A 89 16.73 9.73 -8.87
CA PRO A 89 15.42 9.49 -9.49
C PRO A 89 15.50 9.11 -10.97
N GLU A 90 16.68 9.21 -11.58
CA GLU A 90 16.95 8.95 -13.00
C GLU A 90 16.68 7.49 -13.43
N LEU A 91 16.61 6.56 -12.48
CA LEU A 91 16.30 5.14 -12.75
C LEU A 91 14.85 4.75 -12.45
N GLY A 92 14.05 5.62 -11.81
CA GLY A 92 12.58 5.53 -11.71
C GLY A 92 11.98 4.24 -11.14
N ILE A 93 12.69 3.48 -10.31
CA ILE A 93 12.19 2.23 -9.70
C ILE A 93 12.99 1.77 -8.48
N VAL A 94 14.13 2.41 -8.19
CA VAL A 94 15.10 1.89 -7.22
C VAL A 94 14.55 2.09 -5.80
N ALA A 95 14.04 3.27 -5.51
CA ALA A 95 13.48 3.57 -4.19
C ALA A 95 12.18 2.78 -3.97
N HIS A 96 11.33 2.66 -4.98
CA HIS A 96 10.13 1.81 -4.94
C HIS A 96 10.48 0.35 -4.63
N SER A 97 11.45 -0.23 -5.34
CA SER A 97 11.83 -1.64 -5.17
C SER A 97 12.43 -1.94 -3.79
N LEU A 98 13.30 -1.05 -3.29
CA LEU A 98 13.88 -1.20 -1.95
C LEU A 98 12.82 -1.03 -0.86
N GLY A 99 11.89 -0.09 -1.06
CA GLY A 99 10.74 0.08 -0.19
C GLY A 99 9.91 -1.20 -0.08
N ALA A 100 9.55 -1.78 -1.23
CA ALA A 100 8.82 -3.04 -1.29
C ALA A 100 9.57 -4.20 -0.62
N ALA A 101 10.87 -4.34 -0.87
CA ALA A 101 11.69 -5.38 -0.24
C ALA A 101 11.70 -5.28 1.29
N ASN A 102 11.79 -4.05 1.83
CA ASN A 102 11.74 -3.79 3.27
C ASN A 102 10.33 -3.98 3.86
N ALA A 103 9.28 -3.81 3.06
CA ALA A 103 7.89 -3.98 3.49
C ALA A 103 7.50 -5.45 3.73
N ILE A 104 8.04 -6.39 2.94
CA ILE A 104 7.68 -7.82 3.00
C ILE A 104 7.77 -8.43 4.42
N PRO A 105 8.92 -8.35 5.13
CA PRO A 105 9.03 -8.96 6.46
C PRO A 105 8.12 -8.28 7.50
N VAL A 106 7.90 -6.97 7.37
CA VAL A 106 7.00 -6.21 8.25
C VAL A 106 5.56 -6.66 8.06
N GLY A 107 5.11 -6.74 6.80
CA GLY A 107 3.77 -7.21 6.46
C GLY A 107 3.51 -8.65 6.90
N ALA A 108 4.48 -9.54 6.69
CA ALA A 108 4.39 -10.94 7.14
C ALA A 108 4.24 -11.05 8.66
N THR A 109 5.02 -10.28 9.42
CA THR A 109 4.96 -10.26 10.88
C THR A 109 3.63 -9.70 11.38
N TRP A 110 3.18 -8.58 10.80
CA TRP A 110 1.91 -7.96 11.17
C TRP A 110 0.72 -8.90 10.90
N LEU A 111 0.73 -9.62 9.78
CA LEU A 111 -0.31 -10.59 9.46
C LEU A 111 -0.29 -11.79 10.41
N ALA A 112 0.90 -12.31 10.74
CA ALA A 112 1.06 -13.35 11.75
C ALA A 112 0.50 -12.92 13.11
N ASP A 113 0.78 -11.68 13.54
CA ASP A 113 0.23 -11.12 14.77
C ASP A 113 -1.31 -11.07 14.80
N ARG A 114 -1.97 -10.89 13.64
CA ARG A 114 -3.44 -10.96 13.54
C ARG A 114 -3.96 -12.38 13.69
N PHE A 115 -3.28 -13.36 13.09
CA PHE A 115 -3.63 -14.77 13.27
C PHE A 115 -3.39 -15.26 14.71
N ASP A 116 -2.39 -14.71 15.39
CA ASP A 116 -2.08 -14.99 16.80
C ASP A 116 -2.98 -14.21 17.78
N GLY A 117 -3.93 -13.40 17.29
CA GLY A 117 -4.87 -12.64 18.12
C GLY A 117 -4.22 -11.50 18.92
N LYS A 118 -3.04 -11.01 18.52
CA LYS A 118 -2.40 -9.88 19.19
C LYS A 118 -3.17 -8.58 18.92
N PRO A 119 -3.23 -7.66 19.91
CA PRO A 119 -3.89 -6.38 19.74
C PRO A 119 -3.30 -5.57 18.58
N LEU A 120 -4.12 -4.70 17.99
CA LEU A 120 -3.66 -3.80 16.94
C LEU A 120 -2.64 -2.80 17.50
N PRO A 121 -1.58 -2.48 16.74
CA PRO A 121 -0.69 -1.37 17.06
C PRO A 121 -1.46 -0.04 17.08
N THR A 122 -1.13 0.85 18.00
CA THR A 122 -1.71 2.20 18.06
C THR A 122 -0.75 3.19 17.38
N ARG A 123 -0.80 3.29 16.05
CA ARG A 123 -0.01 4.28 15.29
C ARG A 123 -0.56 4.51 13.87
#